data_AF-A0AAW7FD66-F1
#
_entry.id   AF-A0AAW7FD66-F1
#
_cell.length_a   1.000
_cell.length_b   1.000
_cell.length_c   1.000
_cell.angle_alpha   90.00
_cell.angle_beta   90.00
_cell.angle_gamma   90.00
#
_symmetry.space_group_name_H-M   'P 1'
#
loop_
_entity.id
_entity.type
_entity.pdbx_description
1 polymer ?
#
loop_
_entity_poly.entity_id
_entity_poly.type
_entity_poly.pdbx_seq_one_letter_code
_entity_poly.pdbx_strand_id
1 'polypeptide(L)'
;MNKITLGVLLALSFSGYAATEQVTSTLIDSFKIESNFHFPRSTNTLNVHQNVTVYSFSAKSIAAIKKTLAEIEQKGFSTATASLSGLEENQNSTIMVFRANKEGQSLSPSVLSEALQKNVSIESKSGLEGIMPERLYTQIDNVSLSVVNTALGKFDDGRIVLTQFINANNNGKEIATHNKLGLPEKGAILNIIRVRSDAYMIVLTTI
;
A
#
# COMPACT_ATOMS: atom_id res chain seq x y z
N MET A 1 36.72 -58.70 -17.58
CA MET A 1 37.55 -57.53 -17.29
C MET A 1 36.69 -56.28 -17.36
N ASN A 2 36.85 -55.41 -16.37
CA ASN A 2 36.36 -54.05 -16.14
C ASN A 2 34.84 -53.79 -15.97
N LYS A 3 34.47 -53.55 -14.69
CA LYS A 3 33.34 -52.76 -14.21
C LYS A 3 33.67 -51.26 -14.35
N ILE A 4 32.66 -50.39 -14.47
CA ILE A 4 32.52 -49.10 -13.75
C ILE A 4 31.03 -48.68 -13.80
N THR A 5 30.55 -48.19 -12.67
CA THR A 5 29.20 -47.73 -12.33
C THR A 5 29.18 -46.20 -12.18
N LEU A 6 27.99 -45.59 -12.05
CA LEU A 6 27.64 -44.18 -11.80
C LEU A 6 27.75 -43.25 -13.03
N GLY A 7 26.78 -42.42 -13.42
CA GLY A 7 25.60 -41.92 -12.72
C GLY A 7 25.71 -40.40 -12.59
N VAL A 8 25.03 -39.64 -13.45
CA VAL A 8 24.71 -38.22 -13.21
C VAL A 8 23.40 -37.90 -13.95
N LEU A 9 22.41 -37.54 -13.14
CA LEU A 9 21.15 -36.89 -13.47
C LEU A 9 21.46 -35.51 -14.08
N LEU A 10 21.08 -35.24 -15.33
CA LEU A 10 21.11 -33.86 -15.85
C LEU A 10 19.70 -33.35 -16.10
N ALA A 11 19.47 -32.21 -15.46
CA ALA A 11 18.22 -31.49 -15.28
C ALA A 11 17.50 -31.16 -16.58
N LEU A 12 16.17 -31.19 -16.50
CA LEU A 12 15.24 -30.62 -17.47
C LEU A 12 15.58 -29.15 -17.72
N SER A 13 16.14 -28.87 -18.89
CA SER A 13 16.31 -27.52 -19.41
C SER A 13 14.96 -27.00 -19.86
N PHE A 14 14.21 -26.36 -18.96
CA PHE A 14 13.20 -25.40 -19.36
C PHE A 14 13.91 -24.10 -19.71
N SER A 15 14.10 -23.91 -21.01
CA SER A 15 14.48 -22.65 -21.63
C SER A 15 13.62 -21.52 -21.10
N GLY A 16 14.30 -20.48 -20.59
CA GLY A 16 13.66 -19.32 -20.00
C GLY A 16 12.75 -18.59 -20.97
N TYR A 17 11.57 -18.26 -20.48
CA TYR A 17 10.87 -17.07 -20.94
C TYR A 17 11.24 -15.94 -19.99
N ALA A 18 12.20 -15.13 -20.43
CA ALA A 18 12.21 -13.72 -20.08
C ALA A 18 11.04 -13.08 -20.84
N ALA A 19 10.01 -12.69 -20.11
CA ALA A 19 9.02 -11.71 -20.55
C ALA A 19 8.82 -10.76 -19.38
N THR A 20 9.80 -9.88 -19.22
CA THR A 20 9.60 -8.54 -18.67
C THR A 20 8.60 -7.78 -19.53
N GLU A 21 7.88 -6.88 -18.87
CA GLU A 21 6.90 -5.93 -19.39
C GLU A 21 5.49 -6.48 -19.68
N GLN A 22 4.52 -5.70 -19.18
CA GLN A 22 3.12 -5.62 -19.65
C GLN A 22 2.03 -6.36 -18.85
N VAL A 23 1.87 -6.07 -17.54
CA VAL A 23 0.54 -6.14 -16.88
C VAL A 23 0.33 -5.01 -15.84
N THR A 24 0.92 -3.84 -16.04
CA THR A 24 0.71 -2.71 -15.08
C THR A 24 0.45 -1.38 -15.76
N SER A 25 0.02 -1.36 -17.03
CA SER A 25 -0.38 -0.11 -17.68
C SER A 25 -1.85 0.20 -17.51
N THR A 26 -2.75 -0.78 -17.45
CA THR A 26 -4.20 -0.52 -17.51
C THR A 26 -4.88 -0.13 -16.19
N LEU A 27 -4.27 -0.41 -15.02
CA LEU A 27 -4.83 0.02 -13.73
C LEU A 27 -4.21 1.31 -13.18
N ILE A 28 -3.04 1.71 -13.69
CA ILE A 28 -2.36 2.96 -13.32
C ILE A 28 -2.75 4.12 -14.27
N ASP A 29 -3.27 3.82 -15.47
CA ASP A 29 -3.71 4.82 -16.45
C ASP A 29 -4.95 5.65 -16.05
N SER A 30 -5.53 5.43 -14.87
CA SER A 30 -6.60 6.30 -14.34
C SER A 30 -6.11 7.53 -13.59
N PHE A 31 -4.78 7.70 -13.41
CA PHE A 31 -4.19 8.97 -13.00
C PHE A 31 -3.25 9.49 -14.10
N LYS A 32 -3.82 9.81 -15.28
CA LYS A 32 -3.22 10.84 -16.13
C LYS A 32 -3.02 12.08 -15.26
N ILE A 33 -1.78 12.41 -14.96
CA ILE A 33 -1.44 13.66 -14.29
C ILE A 33 -1.87 14.76 -15.26
N GLU A 34 -3.06 15.31 -15.02
CA GLU A 34 -3.57 16.46 -15.73
C GLU A 34 -2.55 17.59 -15.61
N SER A 35 -2.35 18.32 -16.70
CA SER A 35 -1.32 19.35 -16.91
C SER A 35 -1.40 20.58 -16.00
N ASN A 36 -2.20 20.53 -14.92
CA ASN A 36 -2.48 21.65 -14.00
C ASN A 36 -1.80 21.45 -12.64
N PHE A 37 -0.63 20.83 -12.65
CA PHE A 37 0.15 20.53 -11.46
C PHE A 37 1.10 21.69 -11.13
N HIS A 38 0.89 22.33 -9.98
CA HIS A 38 1.72 23.44 -9.53
C HIS A 38 2.74 22.95 -8.49
N PHE A 39 4.02 23.04 -8.83
CA PHE A 39 5.10 22.97 -7.84
C PHE A 39 5.18 24.30 -7.09
N PRO A 40 5.35 24.32 -5.76
CA PRO A 40 5.68 25.54 -5.05
C PRO A 40 7.00 26.12 -5.60
N ARG A 41 7.02 27.42 -5.90
CA ARG A 41 8.23 28.09 -6.41
C ARG A 41 9.36 27.90 -5.39
N SER A 42 10.48 27.32 -5.81
CA SER A 42 11.74 27.06 -5.07
C SER A 42 11.92 25.74 -4.32
N THR A 43 10.92 24.85 -4.22
CA THR A 43 11.11 23.50 -3.66
C THR A 43 10.35 22.45 -4.47
N ASN A 44 10.92 21.25 -4.64
CA ASN A 44 10.25 20.12 -5.29
C ASN A 44 9.27 19.39 -4.35
N THR A 45 8.94 19.99 -3.20
CA THR A 45 8.11 19.43 -2.13
C THR A 45 7.16 20.49 -1.58
N LEU A 46 5.96 20.05 -1.19
CA LEU A 46 4.94 20.83 -0.51
C LEU A 46 4.97 20.49 0.99
N ASN A 47 5.02 21.49 1.86
CA ASN A 47 5.01 21.28 3.31
C ASN A 47 3.58 20.95 3.76
N VAL A 48 3.30 19.66 3.90
CA VAL A 48 2.00 19.14 4.31
C VAL A 48 2.21 18.23 5.51
N HIS A 49 1.50 18.53 6.59
CA HIS A 49 1.45 17.67 7.76
C HIS A 49 0.74 16.37 7.42
N GLN A 50 1.33 15.25 7.79
CA GLN A 50 0.83 13.92 7.46
C GLN A 50 0.85 13.05 8.72
N ASN A 51 -0.17 12.20 8.85
CA ASN A 51 -0.19 11.11 9.82
C ASN A 51 -0.13 9.78 9.07
N VAL A 52 0.90 9.00 9.38
CA VAL A 52 1.12 7.66 8.83
C VAL A 52 0.95 6.67 9.96
N THR A 53 -0.09 5.83 9.89
CA THR A 53 -0.32 4.75 10.85
C THR A 53 -0.21 3.40 10.15
N VAL A 54 0.61 2.52 10.72
CA VAL A 54 0.82 1.15 10.25
C VAL A 54 0.17 0.17 11.21
N TYR A 55 -0.60 -0.75 10.67
CA TYR A 55 -1.21 -1.87 11.38
C TYR A 55 -0.64 -3.19 10.85
N SER A 56 -0.31 -4.12 11.73
CA SER A 56 -0.13 -5.53 11.35
C SER A 56 -1.24 -6.38 11.93
N PHE A 57 -1.67 -7.37 11.16
CA PHE A 57 -2.66 -8.34 11.59
C PHE A 57 -2.56 -9.61 10.76
N SER A 58 -3.02 -10.69 11.37
CA SER A 58 -3.24 -11.95 10.67
C SER A 58 -4.69 -12.07 10.19
N ALA A 59 -4.87 -12.49 8.94
CA ALA A 59 -6.15 -12.78 8.32
C ALA A 59 -6.06 -14.06 7.49
N LYS A 60 -6.88 -15.06 7.82
CA LYS A 60 -6.91 -16.37 7.11
C LYS A 60 -7.33 -16.26 5.64
N SER A 61 -8.01 -15.17 5.26
CA SER A 61 -8.42 -14.91 3.88
C SER A 61 -8.64 -13.42 3.66
N ILE A 62 -8.62 -13.02 2.38
CA ILE A 62 -8.96 -11.65 1.95
C ILE A 62 -10.40 -11.25 2.31
N ALA A 63 -11.27 -12.20 2.63
CA ALA A 63 -12.65 -11.92 3.03
C ALA A 63 -12.73 -11.08 4.31
N ALA A 64 -11.79 -11.23 5.25
CA ALA A 64 -11.75 -10.40 6.45
C ALA A 64 -11.42 -8.94 6.10
N ILE A 65 -10.51 -8.72 5.15
CA ILE A 65 -10.16 -7.39 4.64
C ILE A 65 -11.37 -6.77 3.93
N LYS A 66 -12.06 -7.53 3.08
CA LYS A 66 -13.30 -7.08 2.42
C LYS A 66 -14.37 -6.65 3.43
N LYS A 67 -14.55 -7.40 4.52
CA LYS A 67 -15.48 -7.02 5.59
C LYS A 67 -15.04 -5.75 6.31
N THR A 68 -13.74 -5.58 6.60
CA THR A 68 -13.22 -4.33 7.16
C THR A 68 -13.50 -3.13 6.25
N LEU A 69 -13.35 -3.28 4.93
CA LEU A 69 -13.68 -2.22 3.98
C LEU A 69 -15.18 -1.91 3.97
N ALA A 70 -16.04 -2.94 3.98
CA ALA A 70 -17.48 -2.76 4.06
C ALA A 70 -17.91 -2.03 5.36
N GLU A 71 -17.27 -2.32 6.50
CA GLU A 71 -17.49 -1.61 7.76
C GLU A 71 -17.11 -0.12 7.67
N ILE A 72 -16.03 0.21 6.95
CA ILE A 72 -15.62 1.60 6.70
C ILE A 72 -16.65 2.30 5.79
N GLU A 73 -17.11 1.62 4.73
CA GLU A 73 -18.12 2.17 3.82
C GLU A 73 -19.47 2.40 4.51
N GLN A 74 -19.87 1.50 5.42
CA GLN A 74 -21.07 1.67 6.25
C GLN A 74 -21.00 2.91 7.15
N LYS A 75 -19.80 3.36 7.53
CA LYS A 75 -19.57 4.62 8.26
C LYS A 75 -19.60 5.86 7.35
N GLY A 76 -20.01 5.70 6.09
CA GLY A 76 -20.23 6.79 5.15
C GLY A 76 -18.99 7.24 4.37
N PHE A 77 -17.88 6.52 4.49
CA PHE A 77 -16.71 6.71 3.64
C PHE A 77 -16.93 6.07 2.27
N SER A 78 -16.34 6.63 1.22
CA SER A 78 -16.37 6.05 -0.12
C SER A 78 -14.98 5.99 -0.71
N THR A 79 -14.72 4.98 -1.53
CA THR A 79 -13.44 4.81 -2.20
C THR A 79 -13.43 5.63 -3.51
N ALA A 80 -12.41 6.46 -3.70
CA ALA A 80 -12.11 7.12 -4.97
C ALA A 80 -11.42 6.16 -5.95
N THR A 81 -10.72 5.13 -5.45
CA THR A 81 -10.15 4.04 -6.24
C THR A 81 -10.57 2.70 -5.61
N ALA A 82 -11.50 1.99 -6.25
CA ALA A 82 -12.04 0.73 -5.74
C ALA A 82 -11.36 -0.46 -6.41
N SER A 83 -10.36 -1.07 -5.77
CA SER A 83 -9.99 -2.45 -6.12
C SER A 83 -9.13 -3.14 -5.07
N LEU A 84 -9.46 -4.41 -4.78
CA LEU A 84 -8.56 -5.36 -4.13
C LEU A 84 -7.89 -6.30 -5.15
N SER A 85 -8.06 -6.06 -6.45
CA SER A 85 -7.59 -6.92 -7.56
C SER A 85 -6.15 -7.38 -7.39
N GLY A 86 -5.24 -6.47 -7.00
CA GLY A 86 -3.85 -6.83 -6.73
C GLY A 86 -3.72 -8.03 -5.77
N LEU A 87 -4.44 -8.00 -4.64
CA LEU A 87 -4.40 -9.11 -3.68
C LEU A 87 -5.14 -10.37 -4.19
N GLU A 88 -6.20 -10.21 -4.98
CA GLU A 88 -6.97 -11.31 -5.57
C GLU A 88 -6.19 -12.04 -6.68
N GLU A 89 -5.39 -11.29 -7.43
CA GLU A 89 -4.50 -11.76 -8.49
C GLU A 89 -3.15 -12.26 -7.95
N ASN A 90 -3.04 -12.45 -6.63
CA ASN A 90 -1.84 -12.87 -5.92
C ASN A 90 -0.64 -11.91 -6.01
N GLN A 91 -0.87 -10.63 -6.32
CA GLN A 91 0.10 -9.58 -6.05
C GLN A 91 0.18 -9.33 -4.54
N ASN A 92 1.31 -8.79 -4.09
CA ASN A 92 1.54 -8.58 -2.67
C ASN A 92 0.92 -7.29 -2.13
N SER A 93 0.30 -6.45 -2.95
CA SER A 93 -0.20 -5.15 -2.49
C SER A 93 -1.38 -4.61 -3.30
N THR A 94 -2.18 -3.77 -2.66
CA THR A 94 -3.15 -2.89 -3.32
C THR A 94 -3.19 -1.53 -2.62
N ILE A 95 -3.65 -0.50 -3.34
CA ILE A 95 -3.83 0.86 -2.85
C ILE A 95 -5.28 1.31 -3.02
N MET A 96 -5.83 1.91 -1.98
CA MET A 96 -7.18 2.46 -1.98
C MET A 96 -7.13 3.91 -1.51
N VAL A 97 -7.78 4.80 -2.24
CA VAL A 97 -7.96 6.19 -1.84
C VAL A 97 -9.39 6.35 -1.32
N PHE A 98 -9.55 6.87 -0.12
CA PHE A 98 -10.84 7.20 0.47
C PHE A 98 -11.12 8.70 0.37
N ARG A 99 -12.37 9.03 0.05
CA ARG A 99 -12.90 10.39 0.22
C ARG A 99 -13.31 10.61 1.67
N ALA A 100 -13.43 11.87 2.06
CA ALA A 100 -14.08 12.22 3.32
C ALA A 100 -15.50 11.61 3.38
N ASN A 101 -15.96 11.30 4.60
CA ASN A 101 -17.32 10.83 4.81
C ASN A 101 -18.36 11.94 4.52
N LYS A 102 -19.64 11.61 4.65
CA LYS A 102 -20.75 12.55 4.44
C LYS A 102 -20.72 13.79 5.36
N GLU A 103 -20.01 13.70 6.48
CA GLU A 103 -19.82 14.79 7.45
C GLU A 103 -18.55 15.62 7.16
N GLY A 104 -17.80 15.29 6.11
CA GLY A 104 -16.57 15.99 5.73
C GLY A 104 -15.35 15.63 6.58
N GLN A 105 -15.35 14.45 7.22
CA GLN A 105 -14.25 13.93 8.03
C GLN A 105 -13.39 12.94 7.23
N SER A 106 -12.07 13.01 7.39
CA SER A 106 -11.14 12.03 6.82
C SER A 106 -11.19 10.70 7.57
N LEU A 107 -10.80 9.61 6.90
CA LEU A 107 -10.71 8.29 7.53
C LEU A 107 -9.58 8.30 8.56
N SER A 108 -9.95 8.29 9.84
CA SER A 108 -8.99 8.35 10.94
C SER A 108 -8.43 6.97 11.32
N PRO A 109 -7.28 6.93 12.02
CA PRO A 109 -6.76 5.71 12.63
C PRO A 109 -7.76 5.01 13.57
N SER A 110 -8.58 5.77 14.31
CA SER A 110 -9.59 5.18 15.21
C SER A 110 -10.69 4.45 14.44
N VAL A 111 -11.22 5.07 13.39
CA VAL A 111 -12.27 4.47 12.53
C VAL A 111 -11.77 3.17 11.90
N LEU A 112 -10.54 3.16 11.38
CA LEU A 112 -9.92 1.98 10.80
C LEU A 112 -9.65 0.90 11.86
N SER A 113 -9.14 1.26 13.04
CA SER A 113 -8.91 0.33 14.14
C SER A 113 -10.18 -0.40 14.57
N GLU A 114 -11.28 0.32 14.74
CA GLU A 114 -12.58 -0.28 15.09
C GLU A 114 -13.07 -1.27 14.01
N ALA A 115 -12.94 -0.91 12.73
CA ALA A 115 -13.34 -1.77 11.62
C ALA A 115 -12.46 -3.03 11.48
N LEU A 116 -11.17 -2.90 11.79
CA LEU A 116 -10.23 -4.02 11.82
C LEU A 116 -10.54 -4.97 12.97
N GLN A 117 -10.70 -4.47 14.20
CA GLN A 117 -10.91 -5.29 15.39
C GLN A 117 -12.18 -6.16 15.34
N LYS A 118 -13.18 -5.77 14.55
CA LYS A 118 -14.38 -6.60 14.30
C LYS A 118 -14.10 -7.85 13.46
N ASN A 119 -13.04 -7.84 12.64
CA ASN A 119 -12.82 -8.84 11.59
C ASN A 119 -11.47 -9.56 11.71
N VAL A 120 -10.48 -8.93 12.35
CA VAL A 120 -9.10 -9.43 12.51
C VAL A 120 -8.55 -9.04 13.88
N SER A 121 -7.54 -9.78 14.36
CA SER A 121 -6.77 -9.41 15.54
C SER A 121 -5.59 -8.53 15.12
N ILE A 122 -5.53 -7.31 15.66
CA ILE A 122 -4.41 -6.41 15.44
C ILE A 122 -3.24 -6.87 16.31
N GLU A 123 -2.12 -7.20 15.68
CA GLU A 123 -0.91 -7.65 16.35
C GLU A 123 -0.05 -6.47 16.79
N SER A 124 0.00 -5.42 15.98
CA SER A 124 0.73 -4.21 16.31
C SER A 124 0.16 -2.97 15.62
N LYS A 125 0.52 -1.81 16.16
CA LYS A 125 0.20 -0.49 15.63
C LYS A 125 1.39 0.44 15.87
N SER A 126 1.86 1.12 14.84
CA SER A 126 2.89 2.17 14.94
C SER A 126 2.46 3.39 14.14
N GLY A 127 2.86 4.59 14.57
CA GLY A 127 2.49 5.83 13.89
C GLY A 127 3.63 6.83 13.84
N LEU A 128 3.61 7.68 12.81
CA LEU A 128 4.45 8.85 12.68
C LEU A 128 3.59 10.02 12.21
N GLU A 129 3.81 11.18 12.81
CA GLU A 129 3.10 12.40 12.48
C GLU A 129 4.13 13.52 12.29
N GLY A 130 4.00 14.29 11.21
CA GLY A 130 4.97 15.34 10.89
C GLY A 130 4.92 15.78 9.43
N ILE A 131 5.90 16.59 9.03
CA ILE A 131 6.08 17.00 7.62
C ILE A 131 7.04 16.01 6.96
N MET A 132 6.52 15.18 6.06
CA MET A 132 7.31 14.13 5.40
C MET A 132 8.18 14.72 4.27
N PRO A 133 9.43 14.24 4.02
CA PRO A 133 9.78 12.83 3.84
C PRO A 133 10.51 12.18 5.02
N GLU A 134 10.06 12.42 6.25
CA GLU A 134 10.44 11.56 7.36
C GLU A 134 10.09 10.10 7.05
N ARG A 135 10.99 9.21 7.44
CA ARG A 135 10.87 7.79 7.16
C ARG A 135 10.36 7.09 8.40
N LEU A 136 9.15 6.54 8.32
CA LEU A 136 8.66 5.64 9.35
C LEU A 136 9.30 4.28 9.14
N TYR A 137 10.00 3.79 10.18
CA TYR A 137 10.46 2.43 10.28
C TYR A 137 9.69 1.71 11.37
N THR A 138 9.20 0.51 11.06
CA THR A 138 8.63 -0.39 12.06
C THR A 138 9.11 -1.81 11.80
N GLN A 139 9.36 -2.55 12.87
CA GLN A 139 9.71 -3.95 12.79
C GLN A 139 8.76 -4.74 13.66
N ILE A 140 8.10 -5.73 13.06
CA ILE A 140 7.14 -6.60 13.72
C ILE A 140 7.54 -8.02 13.37
N ASP A 141 7.98 -8.76 14.40
CA ASP A 141 8.64 -10.05 14.25
C ASP A 141 9.82 -9.99 13.26
N ASN A 142 9.73 -10.77 12.17
CA ASN A 142 10.71 -10.84 11.10
C ASN A 142 10.35 -9.98 9.88
N VAL A 143 9.34 -9.10 10.02
CA VAL A 143 8.92 -8.18 8.97
C VAL A 143 9.36 -6.77 9.34
N SER A 144 10.24 -6.19 8.55
CA SER A 144 10.58 -4.77 8.64
C SER A 144 9.83 -3.99 7.57
N LEU A 145 9.21 -2.87 7.94
CA LEU A 145 8.53 -1.97 7.03
C LEU A 145 9.16 -0.58 7.09
N SER A 146 9.36 0.02 5.93
CA SER A 146 9.76 1.40 5.76
C SER A 146 8.73 2.14 4.91
N VAL A 147 8.25 3.29 5.38
CA VAL A 147 7.31 4.15 4.65
C VAL A 147 7.93 5.54 4.49
N VAL A 148 7.95 6.04 3.26
CA VAL A 148 8.30 7.43 2.94
C VAL A 148 7.17 8.02 2.12
N ASN A 149 6.60 9.11 2.61
CA ASN A 149 5.61 9.88 1.87
C ASN A 149 6.20 11.25 1.50
N THR A 150 5.86 11.78 0.33
CA THR A 150 6.31 13.10 -0.09
C THR A 150 5.17 13.80 -0.79
N ALA A 151 4.73 14.93 -0.25
CA ALA A 151 3.81 15.81 -0.94
C ALA A 151 4.60 16.64 -1.96
N LEU A 152 4.23 16.54 -3.24
CA LEU A 152 4.94 17.20 -4.33
C LEU A 152 4.34 18.56 -4.68
N GLY A 153 3.03 18.72 -4.51
CA GLY A 153 2.30 19.91 -4.93
C GLY A 153 0.80 19.74 -4.80
N LYS A 154 0.06 20.73 -5.30
CA LYS A 154 -1.40 20.82 -5.18
C LYS A 154 -2.02 21.11 -6.55
N PHE A 155 -3.17 20.51 -6.83
CA PHE A 155 -4.02 20.86 -7.97
C PHE A 155 -4.89 22.06 -7.64
N ASP A 156 -5.40 22.74 -8.67
CA ASP A 156 -6.26 23.92 -8.51
C ASP A 156 -7.55 23.63 -7.72
N ASP A 157 -8.02 22.39 -7.76
CA ASP A 157 -9.23 21.91 -7.08
C ASP A 157 -9.02 21.54 -5.61
N GLY A 158 -7.83 21.73 -5.05
CA GLY A 158 -7.54 21.40 -3.66
C GLY A 158 -6.77 20.10 -3.44
N ARG A 159 -6.74 19.19 -4.43
CA ARG A 159 -6.12 17.88 -4.29
C ARG A 159 -4.60 17.98 -4.12
N ILE A 160 -4.03 17.12 -3.29
CA ILE A 160 -2.58 17.07 -3.04
C ILE A 160 -1.98 15.89 -3.80
N VAL A 161 -0.87 16.11 -4.51
CA VAL A 161 -0.11 15.00 -5.13
C VAL A 161 0.85 14.45 -4.10
N LEU A 162 0.69 13.17 -3.80
CA LEU A 162 1.58 12.41 -2.93
C LEU A 162 2.35 11.36 -3.74
N THR A 163 3.61 11.22 -3.42
CA THR A 163 4.40 10.03 -3.76
C THR A 163 4.63 9.22 -2.51
N GLN A 164 4.33 7.93 -2.55
CA GLN A 164 4.54 7.00 -1.46
C GLN A 164 5.51 5.91 -1.90
N PHE A 165 6.53 5.68 -1.10
CA PHE A 165 7.42 4.54 -1.22
C PHE A 165 7.28 3.69 0.04
N ILE A 166 6.83 2.45 -0.13
CA ILE A 166 6.68 1.49 0.97
C ILE A 166 7.55 0.28 0.65
N ASN A 167 8.40 -0.11 1.60
CA ASN A 167 9.24 -1.29 1.48
C ASN A 167 8.99 -2.20 2.68
N ALA A 168 8.49 -3.40 2.44
CA ALA A 168 8.37 -4.46 3.43
C ALA A 168 9.39 -5.56 3.11
N ASN A 169 10.22 -5.91 4.08
CA ASN A 169 11.12 -7.07 3.99
C ASN A 169 10.64 -8.12 4.97
N ASN A 170 10.38 -9.33 4.49
CA ASN A 170 10.01 -10.48 5.30
C ASN A 170 11.03 -11.60 5.05
N ASN A 171 11.91 -11.85 6.03
CA ASN A 171 12.95 -12.89 5.94
C ASN A 171 13.79 -12.85 4.65
N GLY A 172 14.16 -11.65 4.20
CA GLY A 172 14.95 -11.45 2.97
C GLY A 172 14.12 -11.36 1.68
N LYS A 173 12.81 -11.62 1.74
CA LYS A 173 11.90 -11.33 0.63
C LYS A 173 11.41 -9.89 0.71
N GLU A 174 11.82 -9.09 -0.27
CA GLU A 174 11.43 -7.69 -0.39
C GLU A 174 10.12 -7.51 -1.18
N ILE A 175 9.25 -6.65 -0.67
CA ILE A 175 8.01 -6.18 -1.30
C ILE A 175 8.07 -4.65 -1.26
N ALA A 176 8.34 -4.04 -2.40
CA ALA A 176 8.36 -2.59 -2.53
C ALA A 176 7.18 -2.11 -3.38
N THR A 177 6.54 -1.03 -2.96
CA THR A 177 5.53 -0.31 -3.75
C THR A 177 5.94 1.15 -3.89
N HIS A 178 5.75 1.68 -5.10
CA HIS A 178 5.98 3.09 -5.40
C HIS A 178 4.74 3.63 -6.10
N ASN A 179 4.03 4.52 -5.41
CA ASN A 179 2.75 5.04 -5.88
C ASN A 179 2.80 6.56 -5.97
N LYS A 180 2.38 7.11 -7.10
CA LYS A 180 2.10 8.54 -7.26
C LYS A 180 0.60 8.72 -7.43
N LEU A 181 -0.03 9.45 -6.53
CA LEU A 181 -1.48 9.60 -6.49
C LEU A 181 -1.93 11.01 -6.10
N GLY A 182 -3.09 11.41 -6.63
CA GLY A 182 -3.79 12.60 -6.18
C GLY A 182 -4.73 12.26 -5.02
N LEU A 183 -4.53 12.91 -3.87
CA LEU A 183 -5.38 12.79 -2.70
C LEU A 183 -6.44 13.90 -2.70
N PRO A 184 -7.75 13.56 -2.63
CA PRO A 184 -8.82 14.50 -2.30
C PRO A 184 -8.51 15.33 -1.05
N GLU A 185 -9.03 16.55 -0.98
CA GLU A 185 -9.02 17.31 0.26
C GLU A 185 -9.68 16.48 1.37
N LYS A 186 -9.01 16.35 2.52
CA LYS A 186 -9.41 15.45 3.63
C LYS A 186 -9.60 13.99 3.20
N GLY A 187 -8.93 13.55 2.13
CA GLY A 187 -8.87 12.16 1.74
C GLY A 187 -7.93 11.35 2.65
N ALA A 188 -7.96 10.03 2.48
CA ALA A 188 -7.01 9.13 3.11
C ALA A 188 -6.52 8.07 2.11
N ILE A 189 -5.32 7.55 2.33
CA ILE A 189 -4.75 6.47 1.52
C ILE A 189 -4.60 5.24 2.40
N LEU A 190 -5.09 4.12 1.91
CA LEU A 190 -4.97 2.82 2.54
C LEU A 190 -4.16 1.91 1.60
N ASN A 191 -2.90 1.65 1.94
CA ASN A 191 -2.12 0.61 1.29
C ASN A 191 -2.30 -0.69 2.07
N ILE A 192 -2.66 -1.78 1.39
CA ILE A 192 -2.82 -3.10 2.00
C ILE A 192 -1.77 -4.02 1.38
N ILE A 193 -0.89 -4.56 2.21
CA ILE A 193 0.29 -5.32 1.79
C ILE A 193 0.23 -6.70 2.41
N ARG A 194 0.19 -7.74 1.59
CA ARG A 194 0.31 -9.13 2.00
C ARG A 194 1.78 -9.50 2.16
N VAL A 195 2.21 -9.68 3.40
CA VAL A 195 3.61 -10.03 3.72
C VAL A 195 3.83 -11.54 3.81
N ARG A 196 2.79 -12.29 4.20
CA ARG A 196 2.71 -13.77 4.15
C ARG A 196 1.32 -14.21 3.72
N SER A 197 1.11 -15.52 3.53
CA SER A 197 -0.20 -16.08 3.15
C SER A 197 -1.34 -15.63 4.06
N ASP A 198 -1.07 -15.45 5.35
CA ASP A 198 -2.03 -15.12 6.39
C ASP A 198 -1.70 -13.81 7.13
N ALA A 199 -0.62 -13.11 6.79
CA ALA A 199 -0.20 -11.89 7.48
C ALA A 199 -0.22 -10.68 6.53
N TYR A 200 -0.81 -9.59 7.02
CA TYR A 200 -1.00 -8.36 6.27
C TYR A 200 -0.52 -7.17 7.07
N MET A 201 -0.09 -6.15 6.34
CA MET A 201 0.16 -4.82 6.86
C MET A 201 -0.77 -3.84 6.16
N ILE A 202 -1.34 -2.92 6.93
CA ILE A 202 -2.07 -1.78 6.39
C ILE A 202 -1.30 -0.51 6.74
N VAL A 203 -1.07 0.34 5.74
CA VAL A 203 -0.51 1.68 5.92
C VAL A 203 -1.62 2.69 5.60
N LEU A 204 -2.14 3.33 6.64
CA LEU A 204 -3.05 4.46 6.53
C LEU A 204 -2.23 5.75 6.48
N THR A 205 -2.45 6.57 5.47
CA THR A 205 -1.88 7.93 5.36
C THR A 205 -3.01 8.95 5.28
N THR A 206 -2.99 9.94 6.15
CA THR A 206 -3.90 11.10 6.14
C THR A 206 -3.11 12.39 6.10
N ILE A 207 -3.72 13.44 5.54
CA ILE A 207 -3.24 14.84 5.53
C ILE A 207 -4.19 15.68 6.37
#